data_AF-A0A1V4SIS3-F1
#
_entry.id   AF-A0A1V4SIS3-F1
#
_cell.length_a   1.000
_cell.length_b   1.000
_cell.length_c   1.000
_cell.angle_alpha   90.00
_cell.angle_beta   90.00
_cell.angle_gamma   90.00
#
_symmetry.space_group_name_H-M   'P 1'
#
loop_
_entity.id
_entity.type
_entity.pdbx_description
1 polymer ?
#
loop_
_entity_poly.entity_id
_entity_poly.type
_entity_poly.pdbx_seq_one_letter_code
_entity_poly.pdbx_strand_id
1 'polypeptide(L)'
;MKIQSKRFRIILILLPAITLGLIYFFRQQLFDLGTLFPGCPSYTYLHIYCPGCGNTRSVQHLLSGDLAGSLRYNPVPVFGILLLLLGYVEMLSYSFNRRVRLIPRSKPFWSIIGLVFIIYFVVRNFIRIF
;
A
#
# COMPACT_ATOMS: atom_id res chain seq x y z
N MET A 1 24.03 18.43 11.52
CA MET A 1 23.66 18.29 10.10
C MET A 1 24.44 17.09 9.55
N LYS A 2 23.89 15.87 9.57
CA LYS A 2 24.66 14.67 9.19
C LYS A 2 24.87 14.65 7.67
N ILE A 3 26.12 14.81 7.25
CA ILE A 3 26.58 14.58 5.88
C ILE A 3 26.24 13.12 5.55
N GLN A 4 25.21 12.91 4.73
CA GLN A 4 24.83 11.57 4.28
C GLN A 4 25.99 11.01 3.44
N SER A 5 26.51 9.85 3.82
CA SER A 5 27.68 9.25 3.15
C SER A 5 27.32 8.83 1.72
N LYS A 6 28.32 8.77 0.82
CA LYS A 6 28.11 8.25 -0.56
C LYS A 6 27.47 6.85 -0.54
N ARG A 7 27.82 6.02 0.44
CA ARG A 7 27.25 4.68 0.65
C ARG A 7 25.73 4.73 0.91
N PHE A 8 25.27 5.68 1.71
CA PHE A 8 23.83 5.84 2.00
C PHE A 8 23.01 6.13 0.74
N ARG A 9 23.52 6.99 -0.16
CA ARG A 9 22.85 7.30 -1.44
C ARG A 9 22.78 6.08 -2.37
N ILE A 10 23.86 5.29 -2.42
CA ILE A 10 23.91 4.07 -3.23
C ILE A 10 22.87 3.07 -2.72
N ILE A 11 22.82 2.84 -1.40
CA ILE A 11 21.84 1.94 -0.78
C ILE A 11 20.42 2.42 -1.09
N LEU A 12 20.15 3.72 -0.93
CA LEU A 12 18.83 4.29 -1.24
C LEU A 12 18.39 3.99 -2.67
N ILE A 13 19.26 4.19 -3.65
CA ILE A 13 18.93 3.99 -5.07
C ILE A 13 18.77 2.49 -5.42
N LEU A 14 19.59 1.62 -4.83
CA LEU A 14 19.55 0.19 -5.11
C LEU A 14 18.38 -0.52 -4.41
N LEU A 15 17.96 -0.04 -3.24
CA LEU A 15 16.92 -0.68 -2.44
C LEU A 15 15.60 -0.91 -3.21
N PRO A 16 15.00 0.08 -3.91
CA PRO A 16 13.78 -0.14 -4.69
C PRO A 16 13.96 -1.20 -5.77
N ALA A 17 15.08 -1.15 -6.50
CA ALA A 17 15.35 -2.10 -7.59
C ALA A 17 15.46 -3.54 -7.06
N ILE A 18 16.16 -3.72 -5.93
CA ILE A 18 16.26 -5.01 -5.25
C ILE A 18 14.88 -5.46 -4.75
N THR A 19 14.11 -4.58 -4.10
CA THR A 19 12.78 -4.94 -3.60
C THR A 19 11.82 -5.32 -4.72
N LEU A 20 11.81 -4.58 -5.84
CA LEU A 20 10.96 -4.88 -6.99
C LEU A 20 11.41 -6.17 -7.68
N GLY A 21 12.73 -6.40 -7.80
CA GLY A 21 13.28 -7.64 -8.34
C GLY A 21 12.90 -8.86 -7.50
N LEU A 22 12.98 -8.75 -6.17
CA LEU A 22 12.55 -9.80 -5.24
C LEU A 22 11.05 -10.04 -5.33
N ILE A 23 10.22 -8.99 -5.33
CA ILE A 23 8.77 -9.12 -5.48
C ILE A 23 8.43 -9.79 -6.82
N TYR A 24 9.08 -9.40 -7.91
CA TYR A 24 8.86 -10.00 -9.23
C TYR A 24 9.25 -11.47 -9.25
N PHE A 25 10.41 -11.82 -8.69
CA PHE A 25 10.92 -13.20 -8.66
C PHE A 25 10.04 -14.11 -7.79
N PHE A 26 9.63 -13.64 -6.61
CA PHE A 26 8.81 -14.39 -5.66
C PHE A 26 7.30 -14.19 -5.84
N ARG A 27 6.87 -13.56 -6.94
CA ARG A 27 5.44 -13.19 -7.12
C ARG A 27 4.50 -14.38 -7.06
N GLN A 28 4.92 -15.54 -7.57
CA GLN A 28 4.07 -16.74 -7.60
C GLN A 28 3.92 -17.31 -6.19
N GLN A 29 5.02 -17.42 -5.45
CA GLN A 29 5.00 -17.87 -4.06
C GLN A 29 4.16 -16.91 -3.19
N LEU A 30 4.24 -15.60 -3.43
CA LEU A 30 3.41 -14.60 -2.76
C LEU A 30 1.92 -14.74 -3.14
N PHE A 31 1.63 -15.03 -4.41
CA PHE A 31 0.27 -15.24 -4.88
C PHE A 31 -0.35 -16.49 -4.26
N ASP A 32 0.39 -17.61 -4.25
CA ASP A 32 -0.01 -18.89 -3.68
C ASP A 32 -0.20 -18.78 -2.16
N LEU A 33 0.67 -18.05 -1.46
CA LEU A 33 0.45 -17.75 -0.04
C LEU A 33 -0.87 -17.01 0.18
N GLY A 34 -1.24 -16.14 -0.76
CA GLY A 34 -2.52 -15.43 -0.77
C GLY A 34 -3.73 -16.35 -0.93
N THR A 35 -3.62 -17.45 -1.68
CA THR A 35 -4.73 -18.40 -1.91
C THR A 35 -4.94 -19.37 -0.74
N LEU A 36 -3.92 -19.55 0.11
CA LEU A 36 -4.00 -20.36 1.33
C LEU A 36 -4.81 -19.69 2.46
N PHE A 37 -5.13 -18.40 2.35
CA PHE A 37 -5.94 -17.73 3.37
C PHE A 37 -7.38 -18.27 3.34
N PRO A 38 -7.93 -18.69 4.50
CA PRO A 38 -9.30 -19.17 4.57
C PRO A 38 -10.30 -18.06 4.22
N GLY A 39 -11.54 -18.47 3.93
CA GLY A 39 -12.66 -17.53 3.73
C GLY A 39 -12.79 -16.54 4.89
N CYS A 40 -13.28 -15.33 4.61
CA CYS A 40 -13.38 -14.26 5.59
C CYS A 40 -14.36 -14.63 6.73
N PRO A 41 -13.89 -14.83 7.98
CA PRO A 41 -14.79 -15.22 9.07
C PRO A 41 -15.85 -14.16 9.38
N SER A 42 -15.46 -12.88 9.30
CA SER A 42 -16.39 -11.75 9.49
C SER A 42 -17.53 -11.78 8.47
N TYR A 43 -17.26 -12.17 7.23
CA TYR A 43 -18.30 -12.32 6.22
C TYR A 43 -19.15 -13.56 6.45
N THR A 44 -18.53 -14.68 6.85
CA THR A 44 -19.23 -15.93 7.12
C THR A 44 -20.21 -15.82 8.29
N TYR A 45 -19.80 -15.18 9.39
CA TYR A 45 -20.62 -15.12 10.62
C TYR A 45 -21.45 -13.84 10.75
N LEU A 46 -20.93 -12.70 10.28
CA LEU A 46 -21.57 -11.39 10.48
C LEU A 46 -22.07 -10.78 9.16
N HIS A 47 -21.78 -11.40 8.01
CA HIS A 47 -22.04 -10.83 6.67
C HIS A 47 -21.43 -9.44 6.46
N ILE A 48 -20.32 -9.15 7.17
CA ILE A 48 -19.58 -7.90 7.09
C ILE A 48 -18.26 -8.13 6.35
N TYR A 49 -17.98 -7.34 5.33
CA TYR A 49 -16.71 -7.30 4.63
C TYR A 49 -15.65 -6.61 5.50
N CYS A 50 -14.66 -7.38 5.96
CA CYS A 50 -13.54 -6.82 6.69
C CYS A 50 -12.47 -6.23 5.74
N PRO A 51 -11.81 -5.13 6.13
CA PRO A 51 -10.76 -4.52 5.31
C PRO A 51 -9.56 -5.46 5.12
N GLY A 52 -9.31 -6.37 6.06
CA GLY A 52 -8.22 -7.34 6.02
C GLY A 52 -8.28 -8.25 4.80
N CYS A 53 -9.33 -9.06 4.67
CA CYS A 53 -9.48 -9.99 3.55
C CYS A 53 -9.57 -9.26 2.19
N GLY A 54 -10.17 -8.06 2.16
CA GLY A 54 -10.20 -7.22 0.96
C GLY A 54 -8.81 -6.73 0.54
N ASN A 55 -7.92 -6.44 1.49
CA ASN A 55 -6.53 -6.08 1.20
C ASN A 55 -5.76 -7.24 0.60
N THR A 56 -5.91 -8.46 1.11
CA THR A 56 -5.23 -9.65 0.57
C THR A 56 -5.57 -9.85 -0.91
N ARG A 57 -6.85 -9.77 -1.27
CA ARG A 57 -7.30 -9.88 -2.68
C ARG A 57 -6.78 -8.72 -3.53
N SER A 58 -6.84 -7.49 -3.01
CA SER A 58 -6.28 -6.32 -3.70
C SER A 58 -4.79 -6.47 -3.99
N VAL A 59 -4.02 -7.05 -3.07
CA VAL A 59 -2.59 -7.36 -3.25
C VAL A 59 -2.38 -8.48 -4.29
N GLN A 60 -3.22 -9.52 -4.31
CA GLN A 60 -3.15 -10.54 -5.37
C GLN A 60 -3.34 -9.95 -6.77
N HIS A 61 -4.26 -8.98 -6.92
CA HIS A 61 -4.42 -8.23 -8.16
C HIS A 61 -3.20 -7.35 -8.48
N LEU A 62 -2.54 -6.75 -7.48
CA LEU A 62 -1.28 -6.02 -7.72
C LEU A 62 -0.14 -6.96 -8.18
N LEU A 63 -0.05 -8.15 -7.60
CA LEU A 63 0.97 -9.15 -7.97
C LEU A 63 0.77 -9.69 -9.40
N SER A 64 -0.48 -9.75 -9.88
CA SER A 64 -0.79 -10.09 -11.27
C SER A 64 -0.68 -8.92 -12.25
N GLY A 65 -0.45 -7.69 -11.75
CA GLY A 65 -0.37 -6.47 -12.55
C GLY A 65 -1.72 -5.81 -12.87
N ASP A 66 -2.82 -6.29 -12.27
CA ASP A 66 -4.16 -5.73 -12.43
C ASP A 66 -4.45 -4.62 -11.40
N LEU A 67 -4.03 -3.39 -11.73
CA LEU A 67 -4.28 -2.22 -10.89
C LEU A 67 -5.79 -1.91 -10.74
N ALA A 68 -6.58 -2.14 -11.79
CA ALA A 68 -8.01 -1.87 -11.76
C ALA A 68 -8.73 -2.83 -10.82
N GLY A 69 -8.42 -4.12 -10.88
CA GLY A 69 -8.91 -5.13 -9.93
C GLY A 69 -8.48 -4.83 -8.49
N SER A 70 -7.23 -4.40 -8.29
CA SER A 70 -6.74 -4.00 -6.96
C SER A 70 -7.61 -2.88 -6.34
N LEU A 71 -7.83 -1.80 -7.09
CA LEU A 71 -8.66 -0.67 -6.66
C LEU A 71 -10.12 -1.07 -6.41
N ARG A 72 -10.67 -1.98 -7.24
CA ARG A 72 -12.03 -2.51 -7.07
C ARG A 72 -12.18 -3.28 -5.76
N TYR A 73 -11.21 -4.11 -5.40
CA TYR A 73 -11.27 -4.89 -4.16
C TYR A 73 -11.04 -4.04 -2.90
N ASN A 74 -9.98 -3.22 -2.92
CA ASN A 74 -9.67 -2.29 -1.85
C ASN A 74 -8.64 -1.26 -2.33
N PRO A 75 -8.91 0.06 -2.25
CA PRO A 75 -7.94 1.08 -2.64
C PRO A 75 -6.79 1.26 -1.63
N VAL A 76 -6.89 0.68 -0.43
CA VAL A 76 -5.90 0.87 0.65
C VAL A 76 -4.49 0.42 0.28
N PRO A 77 -4.25 -0.76 -0.34
CA PRO A 77 -2.90 -1.16 -0.73
C PRO A 77 -2.28 -0.21 -1.75
N VAL A 78 -3.06 0.27 -2.72
CA VAL A 78 -2.61 1.24 -3.72
C VAL A 78 -2.26 2.58 -3.06
N PHE A 79 -3.11 3.05 -2.15
CA PHE A 79 -2.85 4.27 -1.37
C PHE A 79 -1.58 4.13 -0.51
N GLY A 80 -1.36 2.97 0.12
CA GLY A 80 -0.15 2.67 0.88
C GLY A 80 1.11 2.72 0.02
N ILE A 81 1.08 2.11 -1.18
CA ILE A 81 2.18 2.16 -2.14
C ILE A 81 2.47 3.61 -2.54
N LEU A 82 1.44 4.41 -2.83
CA LEU A 82 1.60 5.82 -3.17
C LEU A 82 2.29 6.61 -2.06
N LEU A 83 1.88 6.42 -0.80
CA LEU A 83 2.52 7.06 0.35
C LEU A 83 3.99 6.63 0.52
N LEU A 84 4.27 5.33 0.34
CA LEU A 84 5.64 4.82 0.39
C LEU A 84 6.51 5.46 -0.70
N LEU A 85 6.00 5.59 -1.93
CA LEU A 85 6.69 6.26 -3.03
C LEU A 85 6.95 7.73 -2.74
N LEU A 86 5.94 8.48 -2.26
CA LEU A 86 6.12 9.89 -1.91
C LEU A 86 7.15 10.08 -0.78
N GLY A 87 7.09 9.23 0.25
CA GLY A 87 8.05 9.26 1.36
C GLY A 87 9.46 8.89 0.92
N TYR A 88 9.59 7.92 0.02
CA TYR A 88 10.86 7.56 -0.60
C TYR A 88 11.43 8.73 -1.42
N VAL A 89 10.61 9.44 -2.21
CA VAL A 89 11.06 10.62 -2.98
C VAL A 89 11.48 11.77 -2.07
N GLU A 90 10.77 12.03 -0.96
CA GLU A 90 11.21 13.00 0.05
C GLU A 90 12.58 12.62 0.62
N MET A 91 12.75 11.35 1.02
CA MET A 91 14.00 10.84 1.59
C MET A 91 15.16 10.91 0.59
N LEU A 92 14.91 10.55 -0.67
CA LEU A 92 15.87 10.63 -1.75
C LEU A 92 16.28 12.08 -2.00
N SER A 93 15.31 12.99 -2.13
CA SER A 93 15.54 14.43 -2.32
C SER A 93 16.37 15.01 -1.18
N TYR A 94 16.05 14.64 0.06
CA TYR A 94 16.78 15.07 1.25
C TYR A 94 18.24 14.60 1.22
N SER A 95 18.51 13.40 0.68
CA SER A 95 19.88 12.89 0.52
C SER A 95 20.73 13.74 -0.43
N PHE A 96 20.10 14.44 -1.39
CA PHE A 96 20.73 15.38 -2.33
C PHE A 96 20.66 16.84 -1.87
N ASN A 97 20.44 17.09 -0.58
CA ASN A 97 20.25 18.43 0.00
C ASN A 97 19.06 19.22 -0.58
N ARG A 98 18.11 18.56 -1.26
CA ARG A 98 16.85 19.19 -1.70
C ARG A 98 15.76 18.91 -0.68
N ARG A 99 15.15 19.97 -0.16
CA ARG A 99 14.04 19.86 0.80
C ARG A 99 12.71 19.88 0.04
N VAL A 100 12.30 18.71 -0.46
CA VAL A 100 10.97 18.51 -1.04
C VAL A 100 10.05 17.99 0.06
N ARG A 101 8.82 18.50 0.11
CA ARG A 101 7.75 18.00 0.99
C ARG A 101 6.54 17.66 0.11
N LEU A 102 6.26 16.37 0.00
CA LEU A 102 5.15 15.79 -0.76
C LEU A 102 4.04 15.29 0.15
N ILE A 103 4.39 14.79 1.34
CA ILE A 103 3.45 14.24 2.32
C ILE A 103 3.03 15.35 3.29
N PRO A 104 1.73 15.69 3.37
CA PRO A 104 1.25 16.66 4.35
C PRO A 104 1.48 16.16 5.78
N ARG A 105 2.01 17.03 6.65
CA ARG A 105 2.25 16.71 8.08
C ARG A 105 1.19 17.28 9.02
N SER A 106 0.16 17.91 8.45
CA SER A 106 -0.96 18.45 9.21
C SER A 106 -1.82 17.31 9.77
N LYS A 107 -1.99 17.27 11.09
CA LYS A 107 -2.95 16.38 11.77
C LYS A 107 -4.35 16.38 11.11
N PRO A 108 -4.97 17.55 10.78
CA PRO A 108 -6.31 17.54 10.19
C PRO A 108 -6.39 16.81 8.85
N PHE A 109 -5.33 16.89 8.01
CA PHE A 109 -5.29 16.15 6.74
C PHE A 109 -5.39 14.64 6.95
N TRP A 110 -4.61 14.10 7.89
CA TRP A 110 -4.64 12.68 8.21
C TRP A 110 -5.93 12.26 8.91
N SER A 111 -6.51 13.13 9.74
CA SER A 111 -7.82 12.90 10.33
C SER A 111 -8.92 12.81 9.27
N ILE A 112 -8.90 13.70 8.26
CA ILE A 112 -9.86 13.68 7.14
C ILE A 112 -9.68 12.40 6.31
N ILE A 113 -8.45 12.04 5.96
CA ILE A 113 -8.18 10.79 5.22
C ILE A 113 -8.66 9.57 6.01
N GLY A 114 -8.36 9.51 7.30
CA GLY A 114 -8.83 8.45 8.19
C GLY A 114 -10.35 8.37 8.21
N LEU A 115 -11.03 9.51 8.33
CA LEU A 115 -12.49 9.58 8.27
C LEU A 115 -13.04 9.09 6.93
N VAL A 116 -12.44 9.49 5.80
CA VAL A 116 -12.83 9.03 4.47
C VAL A 116 -12.71 7.51 4.35
N PHE A 117 -11.62 6.91 4.86
CA PHE A 117 -11.47 5.45 4.85
C PHE A 117 -12.48 4.75 5.77
N ILE A 118 -12.75 5.30 6.96
CA ILE A 118 -13.78 4.76 7.85
C ILE A 118 -15.15 4.78 7.15
N ILE A 119 -15.53 5.92 6.55
CA ILE A 119 -16.77 6.05 5.79
C ILE A 119 -16.79 5.05 4.64
N TYR A 120 -15.72 4.94 3.85
CA TYR A 120 -15.60 3.95 2.79
C TYR A 120 -15.81 2.52 3.29
N PHE A 121 -15.21 2.14 4.43
CA PHE A 121 -15.38 0.82 5.01
C PHE A 121 -16.78 0.58 5.55
N VAL A 122 -17.48 1.58 6.05
CA VAL A 122 -18.88 1.45 6.45
C VAL A 122 -19.76 1.33 5.20
N VAL A 123 -19.61 2.25 4.25
CA VAL A 123 -20.43 2.33 3.03
C VAL A 123 -20.30 1.07 2.18
N ARG A 124 -19.10 0.51 2.00
CA ARG A 124 -18.90 -0.73 1.22
C ARG A 124 -19.61 -1.95 1.80
N ASN A 125 -20.01 -1.93 3.07
CA ASN A 125 -20.77 -3.03 3.67
C ASN A 125 -22.23 -3.00 3.23
N PHE A 126 -22.77 -1.81 2.94
CA PHE A 126 -24.16 -1.63 2.53
C PHE A 126 -24.33 -1.52 1.02
N ILE A 127 -23.40 -0.84 0.36
CA ILE A 127 -23.35 -0.77 -1.09
C ILE A 127 -22.55 -1.98 -1.55
N ARG A 128 -23.25 -3.08 -1.84
CA ARG A 128 -22.71 -4.17 -2.65
C ARG A 128 -22.45 -3.63 -4.05
N ILE A 129 -21.28 -3.03 -4.23
CA ILE A 129 -20.69 -2.83 -5.55
C ILE A 129 -20.14 -4.22 -5.94
N PHE A 130 -21.07 -5.10 -6.38
CA PHE A 130 -20.95 -6.51 -6.77
C PHE A 130 -20.94 -7.55 -5.63
#